data_AF-A0A3M4VT29-F1
#
_entry.id   AF-A0A3M4VT29-F1
#
_cell.length_a   1.000
_cell.length_b   1.000
_cell.length_c   1.000
_cell.angle_alpha   90.00
_cell.angle_beta   90.00
_cell.angle_gamma   90.00
#
_symmetry.space_group_name_H-M   'P 1'
#
loop_
_entity.id
_entity.type
_entity.pdbx_description
1 polymer ?
#
loop_
_entity_poly.entity_id
_entity_poly.type
_entity_poly.pdbx_seq_one_letter_code
_entity_poly.pdbx_strand_id
1 'polypeptide(L)'
;MNGLTSTAMEAPNMSRSIDSQLNESFRDALVAYYLGEVVPNSPLLRSLGLDQRLKTANDLYEFFLIDNQVINEVETSYVASAIGSIQQFINGALMGMEPGYDLLRPTEANFVEWRERSSQYPIWAANMQLALYPETFISPALRLKKSGYFENLENDINQNKISIDTTQEAVKSYLASF
;
A
#
# COMPACT_ATOMS: atom_id res chain seq x y z
N MET A 1 1.45 -53.05 12.98
CA MET A 1 0.62 -51.82 12.97
C MET A 1 0.87 -51.09 14.27
N ASN A 2 1.02 -49.77 14.15
CA ASN A 2 1.16 -48.76 15.21
C ASN A 2 2.54 -48.65 15.84
N GLY A 3 3.13 -47.45 15.72
CA GLY A 3 4.20 -47.03 16.61
C GLY A 3 5.31 -46.15 16.02
N LEU A 4 5.05 -45.28 15.03
CA LEU A 4 5.98 -44.21 14.65
C LEU A 4 5.18 -42.98 14.19
N THR A 5 4.49 -42.33 15.12
CA THR A 5 3.85 -41.02 14.91
C THR A 5 4.52 -39.98 15.77
N SER A 6 4.80 -38.84 15.15
CA SER A 6 4.74 -37.52 15.77
C SER A 6 5.65 -37.29 16.97
N THR A 7 6.89 -36.88 16.74
CA THR A 7 7.70 -36.29 17.82
C THR A 7 8.58 -35.17 17.27
N ALA A 8 9.09 -35.31 16.05
CA ALA A 8 9.86 -34.24 15.39
C ALA A 8 9.00 -33.06 14.88
N MET A 9 7.69 -33.26 14.68
CA MET A 9 6.76 -32.22 14.19
C MET A 9 6.13 -31.41 15.34
N GLU A 10 6.18 -31.91 16.57
CA GLU A 10 5.58 -31.26 17.76
C GLU A 10 6.54 -30.27 18.43
N ALA A 11 7.83 -30.59 18.54
CA ALA A 11 8.82 -29.74 19.22
C ALA A 11 9.01 -28.34 18.58
N PRO A 12 9.09 -28.18 17.24
CA PRO A 12 9.21 -26.85 16.60
C PRO A 12 7.94 -26.01 16.76
N ASN A 13 6.77 -26.65 16.76
CA ASN A 13 5.49 -25.98 16.96
C ASN A 13 5.28 -25.55 18.41
N MET A 14 5.74 -26.34 19.39
CA MET A 14 5.68 -25.94 20.80
C MET A 14 6.61 -24.76 21.12
N SER A 15 7.83 -24.73 20.58
CA SER A 15 8.73 -23.57 20.76
C SER A 15 8.12 -22.28 20.21
N ARG A 16 7.61 -22.32 18.97
CA ARG A 16 6.95 -21.15 18.35
C ARG A 16 5.73 -20.68 19.14
N SER A 17 4.96 -21.61 19.72
CA SER A 17 3.81 -21.27 20.56
C SER A 17 4.23 -20.57 21.85
N ILE A 18 5.31 -21.02 22.50
CA ILE A 18 5.84 -20.38 23.71
C ILE A 18 6.39 -18.99 23.37
N ASP A 19 7.17 -18.86 22.31
CA ASP A 19 7.74 -17.56 21.88
C ASP A 19 6.63 -16.56 21.55
N SER A 20 5.56 -17.01 20.88
CA SER A 20 4.37 -16.21 20.58
C SER A 20 3.71 -15.68 21.85
N GLN A 21 3.41 -16.56 22.81
CA GLN A 21 2.79 -16.19 24.07
C GLN A 21 3.66 -15.24 24.89
N LEU A 22 4.98 -15.48 24.87
CA LEU A 22 5.95 -14.66 25.57
C LEU A 22 6.01 -13.24 24.98
N ASN A 23 6.10 -13.13 23.65
CA ASN A 23 6.15 -11.85 22.95
C ASN A 23 4.87 -11.03 23.17
N GLU A 24 3.70 -11.66 23.09
CA GLU A 24 2.41 -11.01 23.34
C GLU A 24 2.29 -10.55 24.80
N SER A 25 2.72 -11.38 25.76
CA SER A 25 2.73 -11.02 27.18
C SER A 25 3.70 -9.86 27.47
N PHE A 26 4.87 -9.85 26.83
CA PHE A 26 5.83 -8.75 26.95
C PHE A 26 5.28 -7.46 26.36
N ARG A 27 4.66 -7.51 25.18
CA ARG A 27 4.00 -6.37 24.54
C ARG A 27 2.95 -5.77 25.46
N ASP A 28 2.06 -6.59 26.02
CA ASP A 28 1.00 -6.15 26.92
C ASP A 28 1.57 -5.53 28.20
N ALA A 29 2.60 -6.14 28.78
CA ALA A 29 3.29 -5.60 29.95
C ALA A 29 3.97 -4.25 29.65
N LEU A 30 4.61 -4.11 28.49
CA LEU A 30 5.26 -2.86 28.07
C LEU A 30 4.23 -1.76 27.79
N VAL A 31 3.11 -2.07 27.16
CA VAL A 31 2.00 -1.12 26.94
C VAL A 31 1.46 -0.64 28.29
N ALA A 32 1.18 -1.57 29.21
CA ALA A 32 0.68 -1.24 30.55
C ALA A 32 1.70 -0.40 31.34
N TYR A 33 2.98 -0.77 31.29
CA TYR A 33 4.06 -0.02 31.93
C TYR A 33 4.21 1.38 31.34
N TYR A 34 4.18 1.51 30.01
CA TYR A 34 4.32 2.80 29.36
C TYR A 34 3.17 3.74 29.73
N LEU A 35 1.92 3.26 29.71
CA LEU A 35 0.74 4.05 30.09
C LEU A 35 0.67 4.36 31.59
N GLY A 36 1.04 3.39 32.44
CA GLY A 36 0.92 3.52 33.90
C GLY A 36 2.07 4.25 34.57
N GLU A 37 3.29 4.09 34.07
CA GLU A 37 4.50 4.61 34.71
C GLU A 37 5.21 5.67 33.87
N VAL A 38 5.38 5.45 32.56
CA VAL A 38 6.19 6.38 31.73
C VAL A 38 5.41 7.65 31.39
N VAL A 39 4.19 7.51 30.86
CA VAL A 39 3.33 8.63 30.45
C VAL A 39 3.07 9.59 31.61
N PRO A 40 2.67 9.11 32.82
CA PRO A 40 2.40 10.01 33.92
C PRO A 40 3.66 10.63 34.48
N ASN A 41 4.81 9.95 34.49
CA ASN A 41 6.01 10.46 35.19
C ASN A 41 7.02 11.19 34.31
N SER A 42 6.84 11.22 32.98
CA SER A 42 7.76 11.91 32.06
C SER A 42 7.51 13.42 32.00
N PRO A 43 8.48 14.28 32.39
CA PRO A 43 8.34 15.73 32.26
C PRO A 43 8.17 16.18 30.81
N LEU A 44 8.83 15.48 29.87
CA LEU A 44 8.74 15.77 28.44
C LEU A 44 7.31 15.52 27.93
N LEU A 45 6.73 14.34 28.22
CA LEU A 45 5.39 14.00 27.74
C LEU A 45 4.33 14.93 28.33
N ARG A 46 4.47 15.32 29.60
CA ARG A 46 3.63 16.35 30.23
C ARG A 46 3.78 17.72 29.56
N SER A 47 5.02 18.13 29.24
CA SER A 47 5.26 19.42 28.56
C SER A 47 4.63 19.48 27.15
N LEU A 48 4.45 18.32 26.53
CA LEU A 48 3.78 18.15 25.23
C LEU A 48 2.26 17.91 25.36
N GLY A 49 1.71 17.87 26.59
CA GLY A 49 0.31 17.55 26.86
C GLY A 49 -0.10 16.12 26.51
N LEU A 50 0.87 15.22 26.31
CA LEU A 50 0.63 13.82 25.92
C LEU A 50 0.16 12.97 27.10
N ASP A 51 0.43 13.39 28.34
CA ASP A 51 -0.07 12.74 29.55
C ASP A 51 -1.60 12.74 29.62
N GLN A 52 -2.27 13.73 29.02
CA GLN A 52 -3.72 13.80 28.94
C GLN A 52 -4.29 13.00 27.76
N ARG A 53 -3.52 12.83 26.69
CA ARG A 53 -3.95 12.17 25.44
C ARG A 53 -3.70 10.67 25.43
N LEU A 54 -2.57 10.20 25.96
CA LEU A 54 -2.18 8.80 25.91
C LEU A 54 -2.75 8.04 27.11
N LYS A 55 -3.94 7.44 26.96
CA LYS A 55 -4.66 6.73 28.03
C LYS A 55 -4.88 5.25 27.76
N THR A 56 -4.88 4.87 26.48
CA THR A 56 -5.22 3.55 26.00
C THR A 56 -4.14 3.01 25.08
N ALA A 57 -4.16 1.69 24.86
CA ALA A 57 -3.30 1.05 23.87
C ALA A 57 -3.55 1.59 22.45
N ASN A 58 -4.80 1.98 22.12
CA ASN A 58 -5.12 2.60 20.84
C ASN A 58 -4.48 3.99 20.71
N ASP A 59 -4.45 4.79 21.78
CA ASP A 59 -3.78 6.10 21.75
C ASP A 59 -2.27 5.96 21.50
N LEU A 60 -1.65 4.90 22.04
CA LEU A 60 -0.25 4.58 21.72
C LEU A 60 -0.07 4.16 20.26
N TYR A 61 -1.00 3.39 19.70
CA TYR A 61 -0.97 3.01 18.29
C TYR A 61 -1.08 4.25 17.39
N GLU A 62 -2.05 5.13 17.66
CA GLU A 62 -2.23 6.37 16.89
C GLU A 62 -1.01 7.29 17.01
N PHE A 63 -0.39 7.36 18.20
CA PHE A 63 0.78 8.20 18.42
C PHE A 63 2.08 7.64 17.81
N PHE A 64 2.33 6.34 17.96
CA PHE A 64 3.55 5.70 17.45
C PHE A 64 3.43 5.21 16.01
N LEU A 65 2.22 5.16 15.46
CA LEU A 65 1.90 4.65 14.12
C LEU A 65 2.31 3.18 13.93
N ILE A 66 2.40 2.42 15.02
CA ILE A 66 2.75 1.00 15.04
C ILE A 66 1.73 0.29 15.91
N ASP A 67 1.12 -0.75 15.35
CA ASP A 67 0.10 -1.52 16.03
C ASP A 67 0.72 -2.35 17.17
N ASN A 68 0.37 -2.00 18.41
CA ASN A 68 0.79 -2.66 19.63
C ASN A 68 -0.18 -3.75 20.10
N GLN A 69 -1.14 -4.14 19.25
CA GLN A 69 -2.15 -5.16 19.53
C GLN A 69 -2.07 -6.35 18.55
N VAL A 70 -1.10 -6.35 17.62
CA VAL A 70 -0.86 -7.47 16.70
C VAL A 70 -0.36 -8.73 17.40
N ILE A 71 -0.92 -9.88 17.04
CA ILE A 71 -0.44 -11.19 17.47
C ILE A 71 0.92 -11.50 16.83
N ASN A 72 1.72 -12.34 17.48
CA ASN A 72 3.08 -12.63 17.04
C ASN A 72 3.17 -13.36 15.67
N GLU A 73 2.08 -13.99 15.23
CA GLU A 73 2.02 -14.68 13.93
C GLU A 73 2.01 -13.72 12.72
N VAL A 74 1.70 -12.44 12.93
CA VAL A 74 1.70 -11.45 11.86
C VAL A 74 3.13 -11.00 11.55
N GLU A 75 3.72 -11.57 10.50
CA GLU A 75 5.05 -11.20 10.04
C GLU A 75 5.01 -10.04 9.02
N THR A 76 5.87 -9.04 9.23
CA THR A 76 6.09 -7.94 8.29
C THR A 76 7.57 -7.60 8.21
N SER A 77 8.01 -7.06 7.08
CA SER A 77 9.38 -6.52 6.98
C SER A 77 9.45 -5.14 7.64
N TYR A 78 10.63 -4.74 8.12
CA TYR A 78 10.84 -3.40 8.69
C TYR A 78 10.44 -2.29 7.72
N VAL A 79 10.75 -2.45 6.43
CA VAL A 79 10.41 -1.47 5.39
C VAL A 79 8.89 -1.41 5.18
N ALA A 80 8.22 -2.56 5.12
CA ALA A 80 6.76 -2.59 4.97
C ALA A 80 6.05 -1.98 6.18
N SER A 81 6.52 -2.23 7.40
CA SER A 81 6.01 -1.59 8.61
C SER A 81 6.17 -0.08 8.57
N ALA A 82 7.36 0.42 8.19
CA ALA A 82 7.60 1.86 8.08
C ALA A 82 6.73 2.52 7.00
N ILE A 83 6.53 1.84 5.86
CA ILE A 83 5.59 2.30 4.81
C ILE A 83 4.17 2.40 5.39
N GLY A 84 3.71 1.38 6.13
CA GLY A 84 2.39 1.39 6.76
C GLY A 84 2.20 2.56 7.74
N SER A 85 3.19 2.81 8.60
CA SER A 85 3.18 3.95 9.53
C SER A 85 3.07 5.30 8.81
N ILE A 86 3.86 5.49 7.74
CA ILE A 86 3.83 6.73 6.96
C ILE A 86 2.51 6.88 6.19
N GLN A 87 1.99 5.78 5.63
CA GLN A 87 0.68 5.79 4.96
C GLN A 87 -0.45 6.18 5.93
N GLN A 88 -0.45 5.62 7.14
CA GLN A 88 -1.40 5.99 8.19
C GLN A 88 -1.30 7.49 8.53
N PHE A 89 -0.09 8.00 8.74
CA PHE A 89 0.14 9.41 9.01
C PHE A 89 -0.36 10.33 7.90
N ILE A 90 -0.04 10.02 6.63
CA ILE A 90 -0.49 10.83 5.50
C ILE A 90 -2.03 10.82 5.40
N ASN A 91 -2.67 9.67 5.63
CA ASN A 91 -4.13 9.58 5.68
C ASN A 91 -4.71 10.47 6.78
N GLY A 92 -4.18 10.37 8.01
CA GLY A 92 -4.61 11.21 9.14
C GLY A 92 -4.42 12.70 8.87
N ALA A 93 -3.27 13.09 8.31
CA ALA A 93 -2.96 14.47 7.97
C ALA A 93 -3.88 15.04 6.89
N LEU A 94 -4.17 14.27 5.83
CA LEU A 94 -5.10 14.67 4.77
C LEU A 94 -6.55 14.77 5.27
N MET A 95 -6.92 13.98 6.28
CA MET A 95 -8.23 14.03 6.92
C MET A 95 -8.31 15.09 8.05
N GLY A 96 -7.21 15.79 8.36
CA GLY A 96 -7.15 16.75 9.46
C GLY A 96 -7.26 16.12 10.85
N MET A 97 -6.95 14.82 10.97
CA MET A 97 -6.98 14.07 12.23
C MET A 97 -5.65 14.14 12.98
N GLU A 98 -4.56 14.49 12.29
CA GLU A 98 -3.24 14.68 12.91
C GLU A 98 -3.10 16.08 13.54
N PRO A 99 -2.57 16.19 14.77
CA PRO A 99 -2.34 17.48 15.42
C PRO A 99 -1.47 18.42 14.56
N GLY A 100 -1.93 19.64 14.34
CA GLY A 100 -1.23 20.64 13.52
C GLY A 100 -1.53 20.54 12.02
N TYR A 101 -2.34 19.56 11.60
CA TYR A 101 -2.81 19.40 10.22
C TYR A 101 -4.32 19.72 10.07
N ASP A 102 -4.98 20.13 11.14
CA ASP A 102 -6.37 20.61 11.16
C ASP A 102 -6.60 21.85 10.28
N LEU A 103 -5.54 22.66 10.09
CA LEU A 103 -5.54 23.81 9.19
C LEU A 103 -5.02 23.49 7.78
N LEU A 104 -4.58 22.26 7.54
CA LEU A 104 -4.19 21.83 6.21
C LEU A 104 -5.42 21.93 5.30
N ARG A 105 -5.27 22.59 4.16
CA ARG A 105 -6.31 22.69 3.13
C ARG A 105 -5.85 21.96 1.87
N PRO A 106 -5.80 20.62 1.89
CA PRO A 106 -5.45 19.86 0.70
C PRO A 106 -6.49 20.12 -0.39
N THR A 107 -6.00 20.32 -1.61
CA THR A 107 -6.86 20.47 -2.78
C THR A 107 -7.40 19.10 -3.22
N GLU A 108 -8.47 19.09 -4.02
CA GLU A 108 -8.95 17.85 -4.64
C GLU A 108 -7.84 17.11 -5.40
N ALA A 109 -6.94 17.85 -6.05
CA ALA A 109 -5.79 17.27 -6.74
C ALA A 109 -4.84 16.53 -5.79
N ASN A 110 -4.66 17.01 -4.54
CA ASN A 110 -3.84 16.30 -3.55
C ASN A 110 -4.48 14.98 -3.13
N PHE A 111 -5.79 14.96 -2.92
CA PHE A 111 -6.52 13.74 -2.60
C PHE A 111 -6.45 12.73 -3.74
N VAL A 112 -6.68 13.17 -4.98
CA VAL A 112 -6.59 12.32 -6.16
C VAL A 112 -5.19 11.76 -6.34
N GLU A 113 -4.15 12.57 -6.18
CA GLU A 113 -2.77 12.11 -6.32
C GLU A 113 -2.40 11.06 -5.27
N TRP A 114 -2.78 11.31 -4.01
CA TRP A 114 -2.54 10.34 -2.95
C TRP A 114 -3.33 9.05 -3.18
N ARG A 115 -4.66 9.15 -3.35
CA ARG A 115 -5.56 8.01 -3.46
C ARG A 115 -5.28 7.15 -4.69
N GLU A 116 -5.09 7.78 -5.85
CA GLU A 116 -5.01 7.08 -7.13
C GLU A 116 -3.59 6.72 -7.57
N ARG A 117 -2.55 7.34 -6.99
CA ARG A 117 -1.16 7.12 -7.45
C ARG A 117 -0.16 6.75 -6.36
N SER A 118 -0.22 7.41 -5.20
CA SER A 118 0.90 7.36 -4.24
C SER A 118 0.63 6.50 -3.00
N SER A 119 -0.63 6.25 -2.63
CA SER A 119 -0.98 5.56 -1.38
C SER A 119 -0.66 4.07 -1.38
N GLN A 120 -0.53 3.42 -2.54
CA GLN A 120 -0.23 2.00 -2.64
C GLN A 120 1.06 1.78 -3.43
N TYR A 121 2.02 1.07 -2.83
CA TYR A 121 3.33 0.84 -3.45
C TYR A 121 3.26 0.26 -4.88
N PRO A 122 2.43 -0.76 -5.20
CA PRO A 122 2.36 -1.29 -6.57
C PRO A 122 1.90 -0.27 -7.60
N ILE A 123 0.92 0.57 -7.23
CA ILE A 123 0.40 1.63 -8.11
C ILE A 123 1.44 2.73 -8.29
N TRP A 124 2.08 3.14 -7.20
CA TRP A 124 3.16 4.13 -7.25
C TRP A 124 4.31 3.63 -8.14
N ALA A 125 4.74 2.38 -7.96
CA ALA A 125 5.78 1.77 -8.76
C ALA A 125 5.41 1.68 -10.24
N ALA A 126 4.16 1.31 -10.56
CA ALA A 126 3.66 1.30 -11.93
C ALA A 126 3.64 2.70 -12.57
N ASN A 127 3.25 3.73 -11.81
CA ASN A 127 3.32 5.13 -12.28
C ASN A 127 4.77 5.57 -12.57
N MET A 128 5.71 5.20 -11.70
CA MET A 128 7.14 5.48 -11.91
C MET A 128 7.68 4.74 -13.13
N GLN A 129 7.32 3.47 -13.30
CA GLN A 129 7.71 2.68 -14.47
C GLN A 129 7.09 3.24 -15.75
N LEU A 130 5.84 3.68 -15.74
CA LEU A 130 5.21 4.30 -16.90
C LEU A 130 5.95 5.57 -17.34
N ALA A 131 6.43 6.37 -16.38
CA ALA A 131 7.17 7.59 -16.67
C ALA A 131 8.58 7.31 -17.24
N LEU A 132 9.24 6.25 -16.77
CA LEU A 132 10.62 5.91 -17.15
C LEU A 132 10.72 4.96 -18.36
N TYR A 133 9.77 4.05 -18.49
CA TYR A 133 9.73 2.95 -19.46
C TYR A 133 8.34 2.86 -20.13
N PRO A 134 7.86 3.93 -20.80
CA PRO A 134 6.54 3.97 -21.41
C PRO A 134 6.30 2.85 -22.43
N GLU A 135 7.35 2.38 -23.12
CA GLU A 135 7.30 1.27 -24.06
C GLU A 135 6.76 -0.03 -23.44
N THR A 136 6.94 -0.23 -22.14
CA THR A 136 6.41 -1.39 -21.41
C THR A 136 4.88 -1.34 -21.29
N PHE A 137 4.28 -0.16 -21.40
CA PHE A 137 2.85 0.08 -21.23
C PHE A 137 2.14 0.45 -22.54
N ILE A 138 2.88 0.65 -23.64
CA ILE A 138 2.29 0.97 -24.94
C ILE A 138 1.70 -0.30 -25.55
N SER A 139 0.39 -0.27 -25.80
CA SER A 139 -0.29 -1.21 -26.69
C SER A 139 -0.83 -0.44 -27.90
N PRO A 140 -0.43 -0.79 -29.15
CA PRO A 140 -0.91 -0.10 -30.35
C PRO A 140 -2.44 -0.06 -30.44
N ALA A 141 -3.09 -1.16 -30.06
CA ALA A 141 -4.55 -1.28 -30.07
C ALA A 141 -5.25 -0.41 -29.00
N LEU A 142 -4.56 -0.03 -27.92
CA LEU A 142 -5.11 0.80 -26.83
C LEU A 142 -4.66 2.27 -26.92
N ARG A 143 -4.08 2.68 -28.04
CA ARG A 143 -3.68 4.06 -28.27
C ARG A 143 -4.88 4.99 -28.03
N LEU A 144 -4.70 5.98 -27.16
CA LEU A 144 -5.69 7.01 -26.92
C LEU A 144 -5.73 8.02 -28.07
N LYS A 145 -6.90 8.65 -28.28
CA LYS A 145 -7.10 9.70 -29.29
C LYS A 145 -6.69 9.27 -30.71
N LYS A 146 -7.13 8.09 -31.13
CA LYS A 146 -6.98 7.66 -32.53
C LYS A 146 -7.76 8.63 -33.43
N SER A 147 -7.24 8.90 -34.62
CA SER A 147 -8.01 9.62 -35.64
C SER A 147 -9.03 8.66 -36.25
N GLY A 148 -10.16 9.18 -36.74
CA GLY A 148 -11.14 8.34 -37.44
C GLY A 148 -10.55 7.58 -38.62
N TYR A 149 -9.59 8.18 -39.34
CA TYR A 149 -8.82 7.50 -40.39
C TYR A 149 -8.07 6.28 -39.86
N PHE A 150 -7.41 6.40 -38.70
CA PHE A 150 -6.64 5.30 -38.11
C PHE A 150 -7.57 4.21 -37.56
N GLU A 151 -8.72 4.57 -36.97
CA GLU A 151 -9.74 3.61 -36.56
C GLU A 151 -10.30 2.82 -37.75
N ASN A 152 -10.53 3.48 -38.89
CA ASN A 152 -10.95 2.80 -40.12
C ASN A 152 -9.89 1.80 -40.61
N LEU A 153 -8.61 2.20 -40.60
CA LEU A 153 -7.51 1.28 -40.93
C LEU A 153 -7.47 0.05 -40.02
N GLU A 154 -7.64 0.24 -38.71
CA GLU A 154 -7.71 -0.89 -37.77
C GLU A 154 -8.91 -1.80 -38.05
N ASN A 155 -10.07 -1.23 -38.37
CA ASN A 155 -11.27 -1.99 -38.73
C ASN A 155 -11.06 -2.81 -40.00
N ASP A 156 -10.51 -2.21 -41.06
CA ASP A 156 -10.25 -2.88 -42.34
C ASP A 156 -9.26 -4.05 -42.17
N ILE A 157 -8.23 -3.88 -41.34
CA ILE A 157 -7.26 -4.93 -41.02
C ILE A 157 -7.90 -6.04 -40.17
N ASN A 158 -8.72 -5.69 -39.17
CA ASN A 158 -9.33 -6.67 -38.26
C ASN A 158 -10.44 -7.52 -38.91
N GLN A 159 -11.14 -6.99 -39.92
CA GLN A 159 -12.24 -7.70 -40.59
C GLN A 159 -11.76 -8.72 -41.63
N ASN A 160 -10.57 -8.52 -42.20
CA ASN A 160 -10.05 -9.34 -43.28
C ASN A 160 -9.02 -10.35 -42.78
N LYS A 161 -8.86 -11.46 -43.52
CA LYS A 161 -7.70 -12.33 -43.31
C LYS A 161 -6.44 -11.53 -43.63
N ILE A 162 -5.49 -11.50 -42.69
CA ILE A 162 -4.21 -10.81 -42.88
C ILE A 162 -3.43 -11.52 -44.01
N SER A 163 -3.28 -10.82 -45.13
CA SER A 163 -2.43 -11.16 -46.26
C SER A 163 -1.75 -9.89 -46.80
N ILE A 164 -0.78 -10.04 -47.70
CA ILE A 164 -0.13 -8.89 -48.35
C ILE A 164 -1.15 -8.03 -49.10
N ASP A 165 -2.06 -8.65 -49.85
CA ASP A 165 -3.02 -7.92 -50.68
C ASP A 165 -4.02 -7.14 -49.84
N THR A 166 -4.63 -7.77 -48.83
CA THR A 166 -5.61 -7.12 -47.94
C THR A 166 -4.99 -6.00 -47.11
N THR A 167 -3.75 -6.20 -46.65
CA THR A 167 -3.00 -5.16 -45.93
C THR A 167 -2.66 -3.97 -46.83
N GLN A 168 -2.23 -4.23 -48.07
CA GLN A 168 -1.93 -3.15 -49.03
C GLN A 168 -3.18 -2.34 -49.38
N GLU A 169 -4.33 -2.99 -49.53
CA GLU A 169 -5.60 -2.31 -49.80
C GLU A 169 -6.04 -1.43 -48.62
N ALA A 170 -5.97 -1.95 -47.39
CA ALA A 170 -6.29 -1.19 -46.19
C ALA A 170 -5.39 0.06 -46.04
N VAL A 171 -4.08 -0.08 -46.30
CA VAL A 171 -3.13 1.07 -46.28
C VAL A 171 -3.46 2.09 -47.37
N LYS A 172 -3.82 1.66 -48.59
CA LYS A 172 -4.24 2.59 -49.66
C LYS A 172 -5.51 3.35 -49.27
N SER A 173 -6.50 2.66 -48.70
CA SER A 173 -7.76 3.27 -48.21
C SER A 173 -7.48 4.33 -47.13
N TYR A 174 -6.59 4.03 -46.20
CA TYR A 174 -6.13 4.97 -45.18
C TYR A 174 -5.47 6.21 -45.80
N LEU A 175 -4.51 6.02 -46.72
CA LEU A 175 -3.80 7.13 -47.37
C LEU A 175 -4.71 7.99 -48.24
N ALA A 176 -5.76 7.42 -48.84
CA ALA A 176 -6.73 8.17 -49.64
C ALA A 176 -7.69 9.01 -48.78
N SER A 177 -7.89 8.62 -47.52
CA SER A 177 -8.81 9.28 -46.59
C SER A 177 -8.14 10.36 -45.73
N PHE A 178 -6.81 10.29 -45.57
CA PHE A 178 -5.98 11.20 -44.77
C PHE A 178 -5.90 12.61 -45.38
#